data_AF-A0A359KRS8-F1
#
_entry.id   AF-A0A359KRS8-F1
#
_cell.length_a   1.000
_cell.length_b   1.000
_cell.length_c   1.000
_cell.angle_alpha   90.00
_cell.angle_beta   90.00
_cell.angle_gamma   90.00
#
_symmetry.space_group_name_H-M   'P 1'
#
loop_
_entity.id
_entity.type
_entity.pdbx_description
1 polymer ?
#
loop_
_entity_poly.entity_id
_entity_poly.type
_entity_poly.pdbx_seq_one_letter_code
_entity_poly.pdbx_strand_id
1 'polypeptide(L)'
;MTSLAWAAPTAAARGGLPRSVDYWALGDSIAAGTGLGDDAAGLSLTPCARSWDRAYPERVVAALGAQISDVRFPASQFLACSGARVTYDAQGAVDRCFQKYWFNADCKNKSLHYQVDAVVARLEWNRLTHVTRPTVVTITAGANDLDYTDPLTVYQAISWGDDWFNAYVQQRAEGVRLGMTAEIARLIRYPNVTVVVTDIHNPFNTDSFLFHLPGSQCTVAPPPYQGAASYDCYQRTETAIHAVNQAIAIAVSQTQRTGSVGSATIHDLFHGHESPQASGPAGVTQCGLASPGVADTWVQYATDPDSNSRPFLFNGLAQALIPGTIQWTGDCIHPNNAGAQQYANAATSAIVQMLSR
;
A
#
# COMPACT_ATOMS: atom_id res chain seq x y z
N MET A 1 59.17 -20.27 -21.80
CA MET A 1 58.02 -20.89 -21.11
C MET A 1 57.79 -20.11 -19.82
N THR A 2 56.92 -19.11 -19.87
CA THR A 2 56.57 -18.23 -18.74
C THR A 2 55.16 -18.58 -18.29
N SER A 3 55.01 -19.13 -17.08
CA SER A 3 53.72 -19.50 -16.50
C SER A 3 52.98 -18.25 -16.02
N LEU A 4 51.87 -17.93 -16.68
CA LEU A 4 50.86 -17.01 -16.17
C LEU A 4 50.13 -17.69 -15.01
N ALA A 5 50.44 -17.29 -13.77
CA ALA A 5 49.64 -17.65 -12.62
C ALA A 5 48.32 -16.86 -12.69
N TRP A 6 47.23 -17.57 -12.96
CA TRP A 6 45.89 -17.02 -12.80
C TRP A 6 45.62 -16.82 -11.31
N ALA A 7 45.50 -15.56 -10.89
CA ALA A 7 44.95 -15.23 -9.59
C ALA A 7 43.50 -15.73 -9.55
N ALA A 8 43.22 -16.67 -8.66
CA ALA A 8 41.85 -17.08 -8.37
C ALA A 8 41.05 -15.84 -7.91
N PRO A 9 39.80 -15.66 -8.35
CA PRO A 9 38.97 -14.59 -7.83
C PRO A 9 38.81 -14.81 -6.33
N THR A 10 39.19 -13.80 -5.55
CA THR A 10 38.90 -13.73 -4.13
C THR A 10 37.41 -13.93 -3.95
N ALA A 11 37.03 -15.03 -3.31
CA ALA A 11 35.66 -15.27 -2.89
C ALA A 11 35.21 -14.05 -2.07
N ALA A 12 34.21 -13.31 -2.60
CA ALA A 12 33.56 -12.25 -1.84
C ALA A 12 33.10 -12.85 -0.51
N ALA A 13 33.57 -12.27 0.60
CA ALA A 13 33.06 -12.61 1.91
C ALA A 13 31.54 -12.44 1.86
N ARG A 14 30.78 -13.51 2.13
CA ARG A 14 29.33 -13.41 2.35
C ARG A 14 29.14 -12.41 3.50
N GLY A 15 28.75 -11.18 3.17
CA GLY A 15 28.57 -10.12 4.15
C GLY A 15 27.46 -10.50 5.11
N GLY A 16 27.77 -10.58 6.41
CA GLY A 16 26.74 -10.66 7.43
C GLY A 16 25.89 -9.39 7.44
N LEU A 17 24.66 -9.48 7.95
CA LEU A 17 23.77 -8.32 8.12
C LEU A 17 24.47 -7.20 8.93
N PRO A 18 24.15 -5.93 8.66
CA PRO A 18 24.70 -4.81 9.42
C PRO A 18 24.29 -4.89 10.89
N ARG A 19 25.12 -4.36 11.79
CA ARG A 19 24.80 -4.29 13.23
C ARG A 19 23.71 -3.28 13.57
N SER A 20 23.52 -2.27 12.71
CA SER A 20 22.55 -1.21 12.93
C SER A 20 21.98 -0.69 11.61
N VAL A 21 20.71 -0.31 11.58
CA VAL A 21 20.04 0.32 10.43
C VAL A 21 19.15 1.48 10.88
N ASP A 22 19.00 2.50 10.03
CA ASP A 22 17.87 3.43 10.05
C ASP A 22 16.75 2.83 9.18
N TYR A 23 15.54 2.71 9.70
CA TYR A 23 14.41 2.17 8.94
C TYR A 23 13.38 3.28 8.67
N TRP A 24 12.95 3.45 7.43
CA TRP A 24 11.95 4.44 7.04
C TRP A 24 10.78 3.75 6.37
N ALA A 25 9.57 4.11 6.78
CA ALA A 25 8.34 3.58 6.23
C ALA A 25 7.58 4.67 5.50
N LEU A 26 7.56 4.55 4.17
CA LEU A 26 6.84 5.42 3.25
C LEU A 26 5.67 4.66 2.65
N GLY A 27 4.64 5.39 2.26
CA GLY A 27 3.52 4.79 1.57
C GLY A 27 2.19 5.43 1.88
N ASP A 28 1.15 4.67 1.58
CA ASP A 28 -0.23 5.07 1.76
C ASP A 28 -0.87 4.44 3.01
N SER A 29 -2.20 4.23 2.97
CA SER A 29 -2.97 3.67 4.06
C SER A 29 -2.61 2.23 4.40
N ILE A 30 -2.10 1.45 3.43
CA ILE A 30 -1.63 0.08 3.67
C ILE A 30 -0.40 0.12 4.59
N ALA A 31 0.57 0.99 4.28
CA ALA A 31 1.76 1.17 5.11
C ALA A 31 1.47 1.89 6.43
N ALA A 32 0.53 2.83 6.44
CA ALA A 32 0.10 3.49 7.66
C ALA A 32 -0.60 2.52 8.64
N GLY A 33 -1.10 1.37 8.16
CA GLY A 33 -1.94 0.49 8.96
C GLY A 33 -3.27 1.15 9.31
N THR A 34 -3.82 1.93 8.37
CA THR A 34 -5.12 2.58 8.55
C THR A 34 -6.15 1.56 8.99
N GLY A 35 -6.84 1.84 10.09
CA GLY A 35 -7.89 0.96 10.58
C GLY A 35 -7.40 -0.14 11.53
N LEU A 36 -6.11 -0.27 11.80
CA LEU A 36 -5.58 -1.29 12.73
C LEU A 36 -5.38 -0.72 14.13
N GLY A 37 -6.08 -1.27 15.13
CA GLY A 37 -5.94 -0.88 16.53
C GLY A 37 -6.64 0.43 16.89
N ASP A 38 -6.53 0.85 18.16
CA ASP A 38 -7.22 2.00 18.71
C ASP A 38 -6.60 3.34 18.27
N ASP A 39 -6.84 3.72 17.03
CA ASP A 39 -6.86 5.13 16.61
C ASP A 39 -8.15 5.79 17.18
N ALA A 40 -8.22 5.82 18.52
CA ALA A 40 -9.20 6.46 19.39
C ALA A 40 -10.61 6.60 18.78
N ALA A 41 -11.48 5.59 18.89
CA ALA A 41 -12.93 5.75 18.74
C ALA A 41 -13.42 6.67 17.59
N GLY A 42 -12.80 6.61 16.40
CA GLY A 42 -13.19 7.45 15.26
C GLY A 42 -12.89 8.96 15.41
N LEU A 43 -12.01 9.31 16.35
CA LEU A 43 -11.52 10.67 16.63
C LEU A 43 -10.00 10.78 16.44
N SER A 44 -9.32 9.86 15.72
CA SER A 44 -7.91 10.05 15.36
C SER A 44 -7.75 11.37 14.59
N LEU A 45 -7.24 12.37 15.31
CA LEU A 45 -7.04 13.77 14.89
C LEU A 45 -5.85 13.92 13.92
N THR A 46 -5.22 12.83 13.50
CA THR A 46 -4.06 12.88 12.61
C THR A 46 -4.50 12.63 11.17
N PRO A 47 -4.05 13.45 10.20
CA PRO A 47 -4.45 13.30 8.81
C PRO A 47 -3.99 11.98 8.18
N CYS A 48 -3.03 11.28 8.79
CA CYS A 48 -2.38 10.11 8.22
C CYS A 48 -2.87 8.76 8.76
N ALA A 49 -3.61 8.73 9.87
CA ALA A 49 -4.19 7.52 10.46
C ALA A 49 -3.16 6.37 10.61
N ARG A 50 -2.02 6.67 11.25
CA ARG A 50 -0.93 5.70 11.44
C ARG A 50 -1.20 4.85 12.69
N SER A 51 -1.23 3.54 12.50
CA SER A 51 -1.24 2.58 13.59
C SER A 51 0.19 2.31 14.07
N TRP A 52 0.54 2.86 15.23
CA TRP A 52 1.90 2.82 15.78
C TRP A 52 2.32 1.47 16.38
N ASP A 53 1.41 0.52 16.53
CA ASP A 53 1.68 -0.78 17.15
C ASP A 53 1.33 -1.97 16.25
N ARG A 54 0.53 -1.76 15.20
CA ARG A 54 0.00 -2.87 14.37
C ARG A 54 0.28 -2.76 12.89
N ALA A 55 0.65 -1.59 12.38
CA ALA A 55 1.02 -1.42 10.98
C ALA A 55 2.20 -2.34 10.60
N TYR A 56 2.23 -2.80 9.34
CA TYR A 56 3.27 -3.72 8.89
C TYR A 56 4.70 -3.20 9.12
N PRO A 57 5.01 -1.88 9.01
CA PRO A 57 6.36 -1.39 9.28
C PRO A 57 6.87 -1.69 10.71
N GLU A 58 6.00 -1.62 11.72
CA GLU A 58 6.37 -1.96 13.10
C GLU A 58 6.72 -3.46 13.23
N ARG A 59 5.98 -4.31 12.50
CA ARG A 59 6.26 -5.74 12.41
C ARG A 59 7.57 -6.03 11.67
N VAL A 60 7.92 -5.24 10.66
CA VAL A 60 9.24 -5.29 10.00
C VAL A 60 10.35 -4.96 10.99
N VAL A 61 10.18 -3.91 11.81
CA VAL A 61 11.16 -3.55 12.85
C VAL A 61 11.37 -4.70 13.82
N ALA A 62 10.30 -5.32 14.32
CA ALA A 62 10.39 -6.47 15.21
C ALA A 62 11.12 -7.66 14.55
N ALA A 63 10.80 -7.98 13.29
CA ALA A 63 11.40 -9.09 12.56
C ALA A 63 12.89 -8.84 12.22
N LEU A 64 13.26 -7.61 11.87
CA LEU A 64 14.65 -7.20 11.67
C LEU A 64 15.42 -7.19 13.00
N GLY A 65 14.80 -6.76 14.10
CA GLY A 65 15.41 -6.73 15.44
C GLY A 65 15.82 -8.10 15.98
N ALA A 66 15.24 -9.18 15.46
CA ALA A 66 15.68 -10.55 15.74
C ALA A 66 17.04 -10.90 15.11
N GLN A 67 17.50 -10.11 14.12
CA GLN A 67 18.72 -10.38 13.33
C GLN A 67 19.72 -9.21 13.36
N ILE A 68 19.27 -7.99 13.60
CA ILE A 68 20.03 -6.74 13.60
C ILE A 68 19.91 -6.10 14.98
N SER A 69 21.04 -5.85 15.65
CA SER A 69 21.05 -5.43 17.05
C SER A 69 20.48 -4.03 17.32
N ASP A 70 20.54 -3.10 16.35
CA ASP A 70 20.04 -1.72 16.48
C ASP A 70 19.22 -1.32 15.23
N VAL A 71 17.92 -1.59 15.24
CA VAL A 71 16.97 -1.10 14.22
C VAL A 71 16.32 0.16 14.77
N ARG A 72 16.63 1.34 14.21
CA ARG A 72 15.96 2.58 14.63
C ARG A 72 14.80 2.91 13.72
N PHE A 73 13.64 3.10 14.35
CA PHE A 73 12.40 3.53 13.73
C PHE A 73 11.63 4.47 14.68
N PRO A 74 12.15 5.68 14.96
CA PRO A 74 11.39 6.67 15.72
C PRO A 74 10.21 7.19 14.90
N ALA A 75 9.23 7.81 15.56
CA ALA A 75 8.01 8.31 14.91
C ALA A 75 8.26 9.23 13.70
N SER A 76 9.36 9.98 13.69
CA SER A 76 9.75 10.82 12.55
C SER A 76 10.16 10.05 11.29
N GLN A 77 10.35 8.73 11.36
CA GLN A 77 10.70 7.84 10.24
C GLN A 77 9.49 7.04 9.73
N PHE A 78 8.37 7.08 10.44
CA PHE A 78 7.09 6.53 9.99
C PHE A 78 6.30 7.62 9.26
N LEU A 79 6.52 7.73 7.95
CA LEU A 79 5.97 8.83 7.14
C LEU A 79 4.76 8.41 6.32
N ALA A 80 4.49 7.12 6.17
CA ALA A 80 3.32 6.61 5.45
C ALA A 80 2.04 7.30 5.91
N CYS A 81 1.12 7.55 4.98
CA CYS A 81 -0.04 8.37 5.27
C CYS A 81 -1.24 7.87 4.48
N SER A 82 -2.35 7.63 5.17
CA SER A 82 -3.62 7.29 4.53
C SER A 82 -3.93 8.23 3.36
N GLY A 83 -4.34 7.71 2.20
CA GLY A 83 -4.63 8.55 1.03
C GLY A 83 -3.42 9.13 0.30
N ALA A 84 -2.19 8.75 0.65
CA ALA A 84 -1.01 9.18 -0.10
C ALA A 84 -0.98 8.62 -1.51
N ARG A 85 -0.52 9.42 -2.46
CA ARG A 85 -0.38 9.05 -3.88
C ARG A 85 1.08 9.06 -4.32
N VAL A 86 1.37 8.24 -5.32
CA VAL A 86 2.66 8.27 -6.04
C VAL A 86 2.69 9.44 -7.02
N THR A 87 1.59 9.65 -7.75
CA THR A 87 1.47 10.78 -8.66
C THR A 87 1.37 12.10 -7.87
N TYR A 88 2.14 13.10 -8.30
CA TYR A 88 2.06 14.43 -7.73
C TYR A 88 0.65 15.00 -7.90
N ASP A 89 0.24 15.80 -6.92
CA ASP A 89 -1.12 16.10 -6.49
C ASP A 89 -2.05 16.79 -7.52
N ALA A 90 -2.32 16.15 -8.66
CA ALA A 90 -3.21 16.66 -9.69
C ALA A 90 -4.66 16.84 -9.19
N GLN A 91 -5.01 16.19 -8.06
CA GLN A 91 -6.33 16.29 -7.45
C GLN A 91 -6.36 17.20 -6.21
N GLY A 92 -5.26 17.74 -5.68
CA GLY A 92 -5.26 18.57 -4.47
C GLY A 92 -5.50 17.82 -3.14
N ALA A 93 -5.10 16.55 -3.01
CA ALA A 93 -5.12 15.76 -1.79
C ALA A 93 -4.35 16.41 -0.62
N VAL A 94 -3.20 17.03 -0.88
CA VAL A 94 -2.44 17.79 0.13
C VAL A 94 -3.24 19.03 0.55
N ASP A 95 -3.76 19.78 -0.43
CA ASP A 95 -4.53 21.00 -0.17
C ASP A 95 -5.84 20.73 0.57
N ARG A 96 -6.61 19.72 0.14
CA ARG A 96 -7.82 19.26 0.84
C ARG A 96 -7.51 18.82 2.26
N CYS A 97 -6.38 18.16 2.47
CA CYS A 97 -5.96 17.78 3.80
C CYS A 97 -5.67 19.03 4.64
N PHE A 98 -4.91 20.00 4.13
CA PHE A 98 -4.65 21.25 4.84
C PHE A 98 -5.92 22.03 5.18
N GLN A 99 -6.90 22.07 4.27
CA GLN A 99 -8.21 22.67 4.51
C GLN A 99 -8.96 21.96 5.66
N LYS A 100 -8.94 20.62 5.67
CA LYS A 100 -9.63 19.82 6.70
C LYS A 100 -8.95 19.86 8.07
N TYR A 101 -7.62 19.92 8.10
CA TYR A 101 -6.81 19.77 9.32
C TYR A 101 -5.98 21.02 9.66
N TRP A 102 -6.43 22.21 9.27
CA TRP A 102 -5.82 23.51 9.61
C TRP A 102 -4.29 23.54 9.47
N PHE A 103 -3.78 23.29 8.26
CA PHE A 103 -2.34 23.34 7.95
C PHE A 103 -1.45 22.35 8.72
N ASN A 104 -2.00 21.23 9.21
CA ASN A 104 -1.21 20.17 9.83
C ASN A 104 -0.11 19.67 8.89
N ALA A 105 1.16 19.72 9.32
CA ALA A 105 2.33 19.39 8.51
C ALA A 105 2.29 17.96 7.93
N ASP A 106 1.63 17.02 8.62
CA ASP A 106 1.47 15.64 8.15
C ASP A 106 0.66 15.55 6.85
N CYS A 107 -0.13 16.57 6.50
CA CYS A 107 -0.83 16.62 5.22
C CYS A 107 0.10 16.61 4.02
N LYS A 108 1.35 17.06 4.16
CA LYS A 108 2.36 16.89 3.09
C LYS A 108 2.58 15.42 2.77
N ASN A 109 2.49 14.53 3.76
CA ASN A 109 2.68 13.10 3.56
C ASN A 109 1.55 12.45 2.74
N LYS A 110 0.51 13.19 2.32
CA LYS A 110 -0.43 12.74 1.27
C LYS A 110 0.22 12.64 -0.13
N SER A 111 1.48 13.03 -0.27
CA SER A 111 2.28 12.82 -1.49
C SER A 111 3.55 12.06 -1.15
N LEU A 112 3.83 10.97 -1.88
CA LEU A 112 5.08 10.22 -1.75
C LEU A 112 6.30 11.12 -1.94
N HIS A 113 6.20 12.13 -2.80
CA HIS A 113 7.27 13.10 -3.03
C HIS A 113 7.75 13.78 -1.74
N TYR A 114 6.81 14.27 -0.91
CA TYR A 114 7.16 14.93 0.35
C TYR A 114 7.63 13.94 1.42
N GLN A 115 7.15 12.69 1.37
CA GLN A 115 7.70 11.64 2.22
C GLN A 115 9.18 11.37 1.87
N VAL A 116 9.52 11.32 0.58
CA VAL A 116 10.90 11.17 0.11
C VAL A 116 11.74 12.41 0.37
N ASP A 117 11.20 13.62 0.29
CA ASP A 117 11.89 14.86 0.68
C ASP A 117 12.43 14.78 2.11
N ALA A 118 11.64 14.26 3.04
CA ALA A 118 12.04 14.10 4.43
C ALA A 118 13.20 13.09 4.59
N VAL A 119 13.16 11.97 3.87
CA VAL A 119 14.26 10.99 3.88
C VAL A 119 15.53 11.60 3.27
N VAL A 120 15.42 12.24 2.10
CA VAL A 120 16.54 12.88 1.40
C VAL A 120 17.16 13.97 2.27
N ALA A 121 16.36 14.82 2.93
CA ALA A 121 16.85 15.83 3.86
C ALA A 121 17.65 15.21 5.01
N ARG A 122 17.20 14.07 5.55
CA ARG A 122 17.96 13.34 6.56
C ARG A 122 19.27 12.76 6.00
N LEU A 123 19.24 12.20 4.80
CA LEU A 123 20.41 11.60 4.16
C LEU A 123 21.47 12.66 3.84
N GLU A 124 21.08 13.84 3.37
CA GLU A 124 21.99 14.98 3.21
C GLU A 124 22.60 15.42 4.55
N TRP A 125 21.78 15.52 5.60
CA TRP A 125 22.29 15.82 6.94
C TRP A 125 23.31 14.78 7.42
N ASN A 126 23.00 13.49 7.24
CA ASN A 126 23.91 12.39 7.57
C ASN A 126 25.22 12.49 6.77
N ARG A 127 25.15 12.83 5.49
CA ARG A 127 26.33 13.05 4.64
C ARG A 127 27.21 14.19 5.14
N LEU A 128 26.60 15.33 5.48
CA LEU A 128 27.30 16.50 6.02
C LEU A 128 27.91 16.27 7.41
N THR A 129 27.30 15.39 8.20
CA THR A 129 27.75 15.06 9.56
C THR A 129 28.51 13.74 9.65
N HIS A 130 28.86 13.14 8.50
CA HIS A 130 29.59 11.87 8.38
C HIS A 130 28.96 10.67 9.12
N VAL A 131 27.62 10.65 9.21
CA VAL A 131 26.87 9.48 9.70
C VAL A 131 26.74 8.46 8.55
N THR A 132 27.36 7.29 8.70
CA THR A 132 27.48 6.25 7.66
C THR A 132 26.55 5.06 7.85
N ARG A 133 25.60 5.14 8.79
CA ARG A 133 24.71 4.02 9.09
C ARG A 133 23.89 3.63 7.85
N PRO A 134 23.73 2.34 7.54
CA PRO A 134 22.83 1.89 6.47
C PRO A 134 21.39 2.34 6.74
N THR A 135 20.71 2.78 5.68
CA THR A 135 19.31 3.21 5.72
C THR A 135 18.49 2.25 4.86
N VAL A 136 17.42 1.70 5.42
CA VAL A 136 16.42 0.92 4.71
C VAL A 136 15.17 1.77 4.57
N VAL A 137 14.62 1.85 3.36
CA VAL A 137 13.37 2.54 3.08
C VAL A 137 12.39 1.54 2.48
N THR A 138 11.25 1.32 3.11
CA THR A 138 10.13 0.60 2.47
C THR A 138 9.12 1.56 1.89
N ILE A 139 8.62 1.28 0.69
CA ILE A 139 7.58 2.05 0.02
C ILE A 139 6.42 1.13 -0.34
N THR A 140 5.21 1.43 0.14
CA THR A 140 3.98 0.77 -0.30
C THR A 140 2.95 1.82 -0.67
N ALA A 141 2.81 2.10 -1.97
CA ALA A 141 1.91 3.13 -2.48
C ALA A 141 1.46 2.80 -3.91
N GLY A 142 0.29 3.29 -4.29
CA GLY A 142 -0.26 3.17 -5.64
C GLY A 142 -1.76 2.89 -5.65
N ALA A 143 -2.32 2.38 -4.55
CA ALA A 143 -3.75 2.07 -4.45
C ALA A 143 -4.60 3.35 -4.57
N ASN A 144 -4.15 4.45 -3.96
CA ASN A 144 -4.85 5.73 -4.05
C ASN A 144 -4.73 6.42 -5.41
N ASP A 145 -3.78 6.02 -6.25
CA ASP A 145 -3.68 6.53 -7.63
C ASP A 145 -4.80 5.95 -8.51
N LEU A 146 -5.36 4.79 -8.15
CA LEU A 146 -6.60 4.24 -8.67
C LEU A 146 -7.85 4.77 -7.95
N ASP A 147 -7.70 5.69 -7.00
CA ASP A 147 -8.81 6.18 -6.16
C ASP A 147 -9.54 5.05 -5.39
N TYR A 148 -8.88 3.91 -5.15
CA TYR A 148 -9.52 2.68 -4.62
C TYR A 148 -10.03 2.79 -3.18
N THR A 149 -9.61 3.83 -2.46
CA THR A 149 -10.11 4.14 -1.11
C THR A 149 -11.44 4.92 -1.14
N ASP A 150 -11.94 5.28 -2.33
CA ASP A 150 -13.28 5.85 -2.54
C ASP A 150 -14.19 4.84 -3.27
N PRO A 151 -15.10 4.17 -2.54
CA PRO A 151 -16.01 3.17 -3.12
C PRO A 151 -16.85 3.70 -4.28
N LEU A 152 -17.20 5.00 -4.31
CA LEU A 152 -17.97 5.57 -5.41
C LEU A 152 -17.15 5.68 -6.69
N THR A 153 -15.90 6.12 -6.56
CA THR A 153 -14.99 6.22 -7.71
C THR A 153 -14.66 4.83 -8.27
N VAL A 154 -14.43 3.84 -7.39
CA VAL A 154 -14.27 2.43 -7.81
C VAL A 154 -15.50 1.94 -8.57
N TYR A 155 -16.69 2.10 -7.97
CA TYR A 155 -17.96 1.70 -8.58
C TYR A 155 -18.17 2.33 -9.96
N GLN A 156 -17.89 3.63 -10.11
CA GLN A 156 -17.97 4.31 -11.40
C GLN A 156 -16.97 3.73 -12.40
N ALA A 157 -15.70 3.59 -12.02
CA ALA A 157 -14.65 3.11 -12.90
C ALA A 157 -14.93 1.70 -13.43
N ILE A 158 -15.34 0.76 -12.55
CA ILE A 158 -15.61 -0.63 -12.96
C ILE A 158 -16.86 -0.75 -13.84
N SER A 159 -17.75 0.25 -13.84
CA SER A 159 -18.97 0.29 -14.67
C SER A 159 -18.78 0.92 -16.05
N TRP A 160 -17.63 1.55 -16.34
CA TRP A 160 -17.38 2.20 -17.62
C TRP A 160 -17.23 1.20 -18.78
N GLY A 161 -17.43 1.66 -20.02
CA GLY A 161 -17.06 0.87 -21.21
C GLY A 161 -15.56 0.52 -21.23
N ASP A 162 -15.19 -0.59 -21.88
CA ASP A 162 -13.82 -1.12 -21.88
C ASP A 162 -12.77 -0.07 -22.29
N ASP A 163 -13.04 0.74 -23.33
CA ASP A 163 -12.12 1.78 -23.79
C ASP A 163 -11.82 2.82 -22.70
N TRP A 164 -12.86 3.28 -22.00
CA TRP A 164 -12.72 4.27 -20.92
C TRP A 164 -12.03 3.67 -19.69
N PHE A 165 -12.40 2.44 -19.32
CA PHE A 165 -11.75 1.72 -18.22
C PHE A 165 -10.26 1.48 -18.51
N ASN A 166 -9.92 0.98 -19.70
CA ASN A 166 -8.54 0.70 -20.09
C ASN A 166 -7.71 1.99 -20.17
N ALA A 167 -8.26 3.07 -20.74
CA ALA A 167 -7.57 4.36 -20.78
C ALA A 167 -7.31 4.93 -19.38
N TYR A 168 -8.30 4.81 -18.49
CA TYR A 168 -8.16 5.20 -17.08
C TYR A 168 -7.04 4.41 -16.39
N VAL A 169 -7.07 3.07 -16.46
CA VAL A 169 -6.07 2.20 -15.83
C VAL A 169 -4.68 2.49 -16.37
N GLN A 170 -4.53 2.61 -17.70
CA GLN A 170 -3.24 2.90 -18.33
C GLN A 170 -2.69 4.26 -17.87
N GLN A 171 -3.52 5.30 -17.82
CA GLN A 171 -3.10 6.63 -17.38
C GLN A 171 -2.61 6.60 -15.93
N ARG A 172 -3.34 5.93 -15.02
CA ARG A 172 -2.96 5.83 -13.61
C ARG A 172 -1.69 5.01 -13.40
N ALA A 173 -1.60 3.85 -14.04
CA ALA A 173 -0.42 2.97 -13.97
C ALA A 173 0.84 3.68 -14.50
N GLU A 174 0.75 4.40 -15.62
CA GLU A 174 1.87 5.16 -16.16
C GLU A 174 2.30 6.29 -15.23
N GLY A 175 1.35 6.98 -14.60
CA GLY A 175 1.63 7.97 -13.56
C GLY A 175 2.39 7.38 -12.37
N VAL A 176 1.94 6.23 -11.86
CA VAL A 176 2.63 5.49 -10.79
C VAL A 176 4.04 5.10 -11.24
N ARG A 177 4.21 4.55 -12.45
CA ARG A 177 5.52 4.16 -12.99
C ARG A 177 6.49 5.34 -12.98
N LEU A 178 6.09 6.47 -13.56
CA LEU A 178 6.93 7.67 -13.67
C LEU A 178 7.28 8.27 -12.30
N GLY A 179 6.27 8.42 -11.43
CA GLY A 179 6.47 8.97 -10.09
C GLY A 179 7.36 8.07 -9.23
N MET A 180 7.08 6.76 -9.21
CA MET A 180 7.87 5.79 -8.44
C MET A 180 9.32 5.74 -8.93
N THR A 181 9.57 5.70 -10.24
CA THR A 181 10.94 5.75 -10.80
C THR A 181 11.67 7.01 -10.34
N ALA A 182 11.03 8.18 -10.40
CA ALA A 182 11.64 9.44 -10.00
C ALA A 182 12.00 9.44 -8.51
N GLU A 183 11.10 8.99 -7.65
CA GLU A 183 11.30 9.00 -6.20
C GLU A 183 12.35 7.97 -5.75
N ILE A 184 12.35 6.75 -6.29
CA ILE A 184 13.41 5.76 -6.01
C ILE A 184 14.77 6.30 -6.45
N ALA A 185 14.86 6.92 -7.64
CA ALA A 185 16.09 7.50 -8.17
C ALA A 185 16.67 8.62 -7.28
N ARG A 186 15.83 9.31 -6.48
CA ARG A 186 16.30 10.28 -5.48
C ARG A 186 16.94 9.60 -4.28
N LEU A 187 16.34 8.53 -3.78
CA LEU A 187 16.83 7.78 -2.62
C LEU A 187 18.13 7.03 -2.90
N ILE A 188 18.25 6.38 -4.05
CA ILE A 188 19.43 5.54 -4.37
C ILE A 188 20.66 6.34 -4.81
N ARG A 189 20.58 7.67 -4.87
CA ARG A 189 21.77 8.52 -5.01
C ARG A 189 22.70 8.44 -3.81
N TYR A 190 22.20 7.95 -2.67
CA TYR A 190 22.97 7.75 -1.45
C TYR A 190 23.41 6.27 -1.38
N PRO A 191 24.73 5.99 -1.34
CA PRO A 191 25.26 4.62 -1.48
C PRO A 191 24.94 3.69 -0.30
N ASN A 192 24.55 4.23 0.85
CA ASN A 192 24.17 3.47 2.05
C ASN A 192 22.64 3.24 2.16
N VAL A 193 21.87 3.54 1.11
CA VAL A 193 20.42 3.37 1.10
C VAL A 193 20.02 2.11 0.37
N THR A 194 19.18 1.30 1.00
CA THR A 194 18.45 0.20 0.39
C THR A 194 16.96 0.57 0.33
N VAL A 195 16.35 0.44 -0.85
CA VAL A 195 14.93 0.69 -1.05
C VAL A 195 14.23 -0.63 -1.35
N VAL A 196 13.15 -0.93 -0.62
CA VAL A 196 12.28 -2.08 -0.90
C VAL A 196 10.89 -1.54 -1.21
N VAL A 197 10.37 -1.87 -2.39
CA VAL A 197 9.03 -1.44 -2.80
C VAL A 197 8.10 -2.64 -2.75
N THR A 198 6.99 -2.51 -2.04
CA THR A 198 5.95 -3.54 -1.97
C THR A 198 4.91 -3.29 -3.04
N ASP A 199 4.46 -4.35 -3.70
CA ASP A 199 3.26 -4.28 -4.53
C ASP A 199 1.98 -4.20 -3.65
N ILE A 200 0.82 -4.02 -4.28
CA ILE A 200 -0.46 -3.87 -3.60
C ILE A 200 -1.39 -5.06 -3.88
N HIS A 201 -2.12 -5.49 -2.86
CA HIS A 201 -3.14 -6.55 -2.99
C HIS A 201 -4.42 -6.01 -3.64
N ASN A 202 -5.24 -6.92 -4.18
CA ASN A 202 -6.64 -6.63 -4.47
C ASN A 202 -7.48 -7.04 -3.25
N PRO A 203 -8.16 -6.11 -2.56
CA PRO A 203 -8.93 -6.47 -1.37
C PRO A 203 -10.35 -6.95 -1.65
N PHE A 204 -10.87 -6.74 -2.86
CA PHE A 204 -12.30 -6.96 -3.13
C PHE A 204 -12.66 -8.44 -3.05
N ASN A 205 -13.77 -8.74 -2.38
CA ASN A 205 -14.37 -10.06 -2.48
C ASN A 205 -14.78 -10.33 -3.93
N THR A 206 -14.65 -11.57 -4.40
CA THR A 206 -15.06 -11.97 -5.76
C THR A 206 -16.54 -11.73 -6.03
N ASP A 207 -17.36 -11.70 -4.96
CA ASP A 207 -18.77 -11.32 -4.98
C ASP A 207 -19.02 -10.11 -4.05
N SER A 208 -18.21 -9.06 -4.22
CA SER A 208 -18.30 -7.82 -3.43
C SER A 208 -19.66 -7.15 -3.54
N PHE A 209 -20.16 -6.59 -2.44
CA PHE A 209 -21.42 -5.84 -2.42
C PHE A 209 -21.42 -4.66 -3.42
N LEU A 210 -20.24 -4.06 -3.70
CA LEU A 210 -20.10 -2.97 -4.66
C LEU A 210 -20.54 -3.38 -6.07
N PHE A 211 -20.38 -4.66 -6.39
CA PHE A 211 -20.77 -5.23 -7.67
C PHE A 211 -22.29 -5.41 -7.79
N HIS A 212 -23.03 -5.30 -6.70
CA HIS A 212 -24.49 -5.44 -6.66
C HIS A 212 -25.23 -4.10 -6.52
N LEU A 213 -24.50 -2.98 -6.46
CA LEU A 213 -25.13 -1.66 -6.35
C LEU A 213 -25.96 -1.32 -7.60
N PRO A 214 -27.12 -0.64 -7.45
CA PRO A 214 -27.98 -0.30 -8.58
C PRO A 214 -27.25 0.48 -9.68
N GLY A 215 -27.26 -0.06 -10.90
CA GLY A 215 -26.56 0.50 -12.06
C GLY A 215 -25.23 -0.18 -12.36
N SER A 216 -24.79 -1.13 -11.53
CA SER A 216 -23.65 -1.97 -11.85
C SER A 216 -23.97 -2.83 -13.08
N GLN A 217 -22.98 -3.01 -13.95
CA GLN A 217 -23.06 -3.93 -15.10
C GLN A 217 -22.38 -5.27 -14.79
N CYS A 218 -22.22 -5.59 -13.50
CA CYS A 218 -21.19 -6.53 -13.02
C CYS A 218 -21.51 -8.02 -13.12
N THR A 219 -22.72 -8.43 -13.50
CA THR A 219 -23.15 -9.83 -13.79
C THR A 219 -24.68 -9.99 -13.81
N VAL A 220 -25.45 -8.92 -14.06
CA VAL A 220 -26.91 -9.06 -14.20
C VAL A 220 -27.25 -9.73 -15.54
N ALA A 221 -27.67 -10.99 -15.48
CA ALA A 221 -28.33 -11.68 -16.57
C ALA A 221 -29.85 -11.73 -16.31
N PRO A 222 -30.70 -11.30 -17.26
CA PRO A 222 -30.34 -10.56 -18.47
C PRO A 222 -29.82 -9.16 -18.13
N PRO A 223 -29.03 -8.53 -19.02
CA PRO A 223 -28.58 -7.15 -18.83
C PRO A 223 -29.77 -6.25 -18.51
N PRO A 224 -29.60 -5.20 -17.69
CA PRO A 224 -30.72 -4.39 -17.19
C PRO A 224 -31.55 -3.74 -18.31
N TYR A 225 -30.99 -3.65 -19.52
CA TYR A 225 -31.69 -3.31 -20.76
C TYR A 225 -31.03 -3.98 -21.96
N GLN A 226 -31.82 -4.19 -23.03
CA GLN A 226 -31.38 -4.86 -24.26
C GLN A 226 -30.20 -4.10 -24.90
N GLY A 227 -29.04 -4.77 -25.02
CA GLY A 227 -27.80 -4.20 -25.56
C GLY A 227 -26.76 -3.75 -24.53
N ALA A 228 -27.04 -3.81 -23.23
CA ALA A 228 -26.01 -3.59 -22.20
C ALA A 228 -25.02 -4.77 -22.15
N ALA A 229 -23.72 -4.46 -22.07
CA ALA A 229 -22.69 -5.45 -21.80
C ALA A 229 -22.72 -5.84 -20.31
N SER A 230 -22.39 -7.09 -20.01
CA SER A 230 -22.10 -7.54 -18.64
C SER A 230 -20.59 -7.63 -18.49
N TYR A 231 -20.05 -7.04 -17.42
CA TYR A 231 -18.63 -7.07 -17.10
C TYR A 231 -18.35 -8.00 -15.94
N ASP A 232 -17.22 -8.67 -15.96
CA ASP A 232 -16.67 -9.28 -14.75
C ASP A 232 -15.98 -8.18 -13.92
N CYS A 233 -16.72 -7.64 -12.95
CA CYS A 233 -16.23 -6.51 -12.14
C CYS A 233 -15.08 -6.90 -11.21
N TYR A 234 -15.04 -8.15 -10.72
CA TYR A 234 -13.88 -8.63 -9.98
C TYR A 234 -12.64 -8.63 -10.86
N GLN A 235 -12.74 -9.20 -12.07
CA GLN A 235 -11.64 -9.21 -13.03
C GLN A 235 -11.19 -7.81 -13.42
N ARG A 236 -12.10 -6.82 -13.47
CA ARG A 236 -11.71 -5.41 -13.66
C ARG A 236 -10.90 -4.88 -12.49
N THR A 237 -11.30 -5.18 -11.25
CA THR A 237 -10.50 -4.75 -10.09
C THR A 237 -9.11 -5.37 -10.09
N GLU A 238 -8.98 -6.65 -10.45
CA GLU A 238 -7.72 -7.36 -10.66
C GLU A 238 -6.88 -6.71 -11.77
N THR A 239 -7.49 -6.43 -12.92
CA THR A 239 -6.80 -5.82 -14.08
C THR A 239 -6.16 -4.48 -13.72
N ALA A 240 -6.87 -3.64 -12.98
CA ALA A 240 -6.34 -2.35 -12.55
C ALA A 240 -5.21 -2.47 -11.52
N ILE A 241 -5.33 -3.39 -10.54
CA ILE A 241 -4.27 -3.65 -9.56
C ILE A 241 -3.03 -4.23 -10.24
N HIS A 242 -3.20 -5.20 -11.13
CA HIS A 242 -2.10 -5.77 -11.92
C HIS A 242 -1.38 -4.70 -12.74
N ALA A 243 -2.10 -3.77 -13.37
CA ALA A 243 -1.46 -2.69 -14.13
C ALA A 243 -0.60 -1.78 -13.23
N VAL A 244 -1.07 -1.44 -12.04
CA VAL A 244 -0.29 -0.66 -11.05
C VAL A 244 0.90 -1.45 -10.53
N ASN A 245 0.73 -2.73 -10.18
CA ASN A 245 1.81 -3.59 -9.73
C ASN A 245 2.88 -3.80 -10.82
N GLN A 246 2.47 -3.92 -12.08
CA GLN A 246 3.38 -3.98 -13.22
C GLN A 246 4.14 -2.66 -13.38
N ALA A 247 3.48 -1.51 -13.23
CA ALA A 247 4.14 -0.21 -13.23
C ALA A 247 5.18 -0.07 -12.10
N ILE A 248 4.86 -0.53 -10.89
CA ILE A 248 5.80 -0.59 -9.75
C ILE A 248 6.99 -1.49 -10.08
N ALA A 249 6.75 -2.70 -10.59
CA ALA A 249 7.81 -3.64 -10.96
C ALA A 249 8.73 -3.07 -12.03
N ILE A 250 8.19 -2.37 -13.03
CA ILE A 250 8.98 -1.67 -14.05
C ILE A 250 9.84 -0.58 -13.40
N ALA A 251 9.28 0.25 -12.52
CA ALA A 251 10.03 1.30 -11.82
C ALA A 251 11.19 0.74 -10.98
N VAL A 252 10.96 -0.36 -10.25
CA VAL A 252 12.00 -1.08 -9.50
C VAL A 252 13.08 -1.61 -10.45
N SER A 253 12.70 -2.30 -11.53
CA SER A 253 13.66 -2.88 -12.48
C SER A 253 14.55 -1.83 -13.17
N GLN A 254 14.00 -0.65 -13.46
CA GLN A 254 14.73 0.47 -14.07
C GLN A 254 15.79 1.05 -13.13
N THR A 255 15.48 1.10 -11.83
CA THR A 255 16.32 1.74 -10.80
C THR A 255 17.30 0.78 -10.12
N GLN A 256 16.99 -0.53 -10.12
CA GLN A 256 17.85 -1.58 -9.58
C GLN A 256 19.22 -1.67 -10.28
N ARG A 257 19.34 -1.21 -11.53
CA ARG A 257 20.61 -1.16 -12.26
C ARG A 257 21.62 -0.16 -11.68
N THR A 258 21.14 0.80 -10.90
CA THR A 258 21.94 1.94 -10.44
C THR A 258 21.97 2.07 -8.91
N GLY A 259 21.36 1.15 -8.16
CA GLY A 259 21.35 1.20 -6.72
C GLY A 259 20.72 -0.03 -6.06
N SER A 260 20.77 -0.08 -4.73
CA SER A 260 20.23 -1.18 -3.93
C SER A 260 18.71 -1.10 -3.83
N VAL A 261 18.02 -1.58 -4.87
CA VAL A 261 16.54 -1.64 -4.93
C VAL A 261 16.07 -3.09 -5.00
N GLY A 262 15.08 -3.43 -4.19
CA GLY A 262 14.38 -4.71 -4.20
C GLY A 262 12.86 -4.53 -4.27
N SER A 263 12.16 -5.63 -4.55
CA SER A 263 10.70 -5.71 -4.53
C SER A 263 10.22 -6.71 -3.50
N ALA A 264 9.12 -6.40 -2.84
CA ALA A 264 8.36 -7.35 -2.00
C ALA A 264 7.02 -7.63 -2.70
N THR A 265 6.83 -8.87 -3.13
CA THR A 265 5.63 -9.30 -3.86
C THR A 265 4.62 -9.93 -2.91
N ILE A 266 3.42 -9.35 -2.83
CA ILE A 266 2.34 -9.75 -1.92
C ILE A 266 1.03 -10.04 -2.65
N HIS A 267 0.82 -9.48 -3.84
CA HIS A 267 -0.47 -9.49 -4.51
C HIS A 267 -1.09 -10.90 -4.64
N ASP A 268 -0.36 -11.84 -5.23
CA ASP A 268 -0.84 -13.21 -5.44
C ASP A 268 -1.06 -13.98 -4.12
N LEU A 269 -0.39 -13.57 -3.03
CA LEU A 269 -0.58 -14.21 -1.73
C LEU A 269 -1.96 -13.89 -1.14
N PHE A 270 -2.57 -12.77 -1.53
CA PHE A 270 -3.90 -12.39 -1.05
C PHE A 270 -5.04 -13.11 -1.77
N HIS A 271 -4.78 -13.84 -2.86
CA HIS A 271 -5.82 -14.63 -3.53
C HIS A 271 -6.33 -15.76 -2.61
N GLY A 272 -7.65 -15.84 -2.44
CA GLY A 272 -8.30 -16.71 -1.45
C GLY A 272 -8.31 -16.14 -0.03
N HIS A 273 -7.74 -14.96 0.18
CA HIS A 273 -7.68 -14.24 1.45
C HIS A 273 -8.27 -12.81 1.33
N GLU A 274 -9.11 -12.58 0.32
CA GLU A 274 -9.82 -11.33 0.07
C GLU A 274 -10.78 -10.97 1.21
N SER A 275 -11.49 -9.85 1.10
CA SER A 275 -12.49 -9.46 2.09
C SER A 275 -13.53 -10.57 2.32
N PRO A 276 -13.95 -10.81 3.58
CA PRO A 276 -14.69 -12.02 3.91
C PRO A 276 -16.18 -11.94 3.57
N GLN A 277 -16.80 -13.11 3.42
CA GLN A 277 -18.23 -13.29 3.68
C GLN A 277 -18.49 -13.16 5.18
N ALA A 278 -18.68 -11.92 5.64
CA ALA A 278 -18.99 -11.61 7.03
C ALA A 278 -20.21 -10.71 7.14
N SER A 279 -21.20 -11.14 7.92
CA SER A 279 -22.35 -10.31 8.28
C SER A 279 -22.03 -9.47 9.51
N GLY A 280 -22.26 -8.17 9.40
CA GLY A 280 -22.09 -7.27 10.53
C GLY A 280 -23.24 -7.31 11.52
N PRO A 281 -23.23 -6.41 12.52
CA PRO A 281 -24.22 -6.39 13.61
C PRO A 281 -25.68 -6.30 13.15
N ALA A 282 -25.93 -5.71 11.98
CA ALA A 282 -27.26 -5.59 11.39
C ALA A 282 -27.69 -6.82 10.54
N GLY A 283 -26.89 -7.89 10.52
CA GLY A 283 -27.13 -9.08 9.69
C GLY A 283 -26.86 -8.86 8.19
N VAL A 284 -26.22 -7.76 7.82
CA VAL A 284 -25.90 -7.41 6.44
C VAL A 284 -24.47 -7.84 6.13
N THR A 285 -24.27 -8.55 5.03
CA THR A 285 -22.94 -8.94 4.57
C THR A 285 -22.28 -7.78 3.83
N GLN A 286 -21.30 -7.14 4.46
CA GLN A 286 -20.80 -5.83 4.02
C GLN A 286 -19.63 -5.88 3.06
N CYS A 287 -18.87 -6.98 3.05
CA CYS A 287 -17.68 -7.07 2.20
C CYS A 287 -17.88 -7.89 0.92
N GLY A 288 -18.91 -8.74 0.89
CA GLY A 288 -19.24 -9.60 -0.25
C GLY A 288 -19.77 -10.95 0.19
N LEU A 289 -20.30 -11.74 -0.75
CA LEU A 289 -21.03 -12.97 -0.44
C LEU A 289 -20.24 -14.26 -0.72
N ALA A 290 -19.10 -14.17 -1.40
CA ALA A 290 -18.25 -15.32 -1.67
C ALA A 290 -17.25 -15.57 -0.54
N SER A 291 -16.71 -16.78 -0.48
CA SER A 291 -15.49 -17.08 0.31
C SER A 291 -14.37 -16.06 0.01
N PRO A 292 -13.43 -15.81 0.95
CA PRO A 292 -13.20 -16.52 2.21
C PRO A 292 -14.15 -16.15 3.36
N GLY A 293 -14.14 -16.95 4.42
CA GLY A 293 -14.76 -16.59 5.71
C GLY A 293 -13.82 -15.75 6.59
N VAL A 294 -14.32 -15.32 7.75
CA VAL A 294 -13.55 -14.49 8.72
C VAL A 294 -12.24 -15.12 9.21
N ALA A 295 -12.14 -16.46 9.20
CA ALA A 295 -10.95 -17.18 9.65
C ALA A 295 -9.80 -17.10 8.65
N ASP A 296 -10.12 -16.94 7.36
CA ASP A 296 -9.17 -17.02 6.27
C ASP A 296 -8.91 -15.65 5.63
N THR A 297 -9.71 -14.62 5.89
CA THR A 297 -9.47 -13.29 5.31
C THR A 297 -8.23 -12.59 5.89
N TRP A 298 -7.52 -11.85 5.04
CA TRP A 298 -6.43 -10.95 5.41
C TRP A 298 -6.83 -9.47 5.33
N VAL A 299 -8.09 -9.19 5.07
CA VAL A 299 -8.65 -7.84 4.91
C VAL A 299 -9.55 -7.51 6.11
N GLN A 300 -9.63 -6.22 6.44
CA GLN A 300 -10.47 -5.71 7.54
C GLN A 300 -11.96 -5.88 7.24
N TYR A 301 -12.76 -6.18 8.26
CA TYR A 301 -14.20 -6.39 8.15
C TYR A 301 -14.96 -5.89 9.37
N ALA A 302 -16.29 -5.75 9.22
CA ALA A 302 -17.19 -5.10 10.18
C ALA A 302 -17.08 -5.56 11.65
N THR A 303 -16.72 -6.82 11.86
CA THR A 303 -16.71 -7.50 13.17
C THR A 303 -15.32 -7.94 13.61
N ASP A 304 -14.27 -7.55 12.88
CA ASP A 304 -12.90 -7.76 13.32
C ASP A 304 -12.63 -6.85 14.52
N PRO A 305 -12.33 -7.41 15.71
CA PRO A 305 -12.09 -6.62 16.92
C PRO A 305 -10.90 -5.66 16.79
N ASP A 306 -9.99 -5.95 15.85
CA ASP A 306 -8.80 -5.16 15.61
C ASP A 306 -8.95 -4.13 14.50
N SER A 307 -10.10 -4.12 13.81
CA SER A 307 -10.45 -3.20 12.74
C SER A 307 -11.30 -2.03 13.25
N ASN A 308 -10.85 -0.81 13.03
CA ASN A 308 -11.56 0.41 13.42
C ASN A 308 -11.74 1.42 12.27
N SER A 309 -11.35 1.06 11.04
CA SER A 309 -11.61 1.87 9.84
C SER A 309 -13.08 2.22 9.70
N ARG A 310 -13.39 3.37 9.10
CA ARG A 310 -14.79 3.78 8.89
C ARG A 310 -14.99 4.23 7.43
N PRO A 311 -15.31 3.30 6.53
CA PRO A 311 -15.33 3.50 5.07
C PRO A 311 -16.34 4.56 4.60
N PHE A 312 -17.44 4.78 5.34
CA PHE A 312 -18.58 5.59 4.88
C PHE A 312 -18.84 6.86 5.68
N LEU A 313 -17.84 7.40 6.38
CA LEU A 313 -18.07 8.61 7.20
C LEU A 313 -18.30 9.91 6.40
N PHE A 314 -18.12 9.92 5.08
CA PHE A 314 -18.02 11.19 4.34
C PHE A 314 -18.95 11.36 3.14
N ASN A 315 -19.82 10.39 2.79
CA ASN A 315 -20.75 10.62 1.69
C ASN A 315 -22.15 10.05 2.00
N GLY A 316 -23.13 10.95 2.18
CA GLY A 316 -24.51 10.59 2.52
C GLY A 316 -25.18 9.69 1.48
N LEU A 317 -24.70 9.71 0.22
CA LEU A 317 -25.19 8.81 -0.83
C LEU A 317 -24.81 7.35 -0.57
N ALA A 318 -23.56 7.08 -0.12
CA ALA A 318 -23.11 5.72 0.18
C ALA A 318 -23.77 5.17 1.45
N GLN A 319 -23.98 6.02 2.46
CA GLN A 319 -24.80 5.67 3.63
C GLN A 319 -26.26 5.37 3.26
N ALA A 320 -26.84 6.10 2.31
CA ALA A 320 -28.21 5.88 1.85
C ALA A 320 -28.37 4.58 1.04
N LEU A 321 -27.32 4.15 0.34
CA LEU A 321 -27.34 2.93 -0.49
C LEU A 321 -27.02 1.65 0.29
N ILE A 322 -26.47 1.75 1.51
CA ILE A 322 -26.06 0.60 2.33
C ILE A 322 -26.64 0.73 3.76
N PRO A 323 -27.73 0.00 4.08
CA PRO A 323 -28.30 -0.03 5.43
C PRO A 323 -27.30 -0.55 6.48
N GLY A 324 -27.25 0.06 7.67
CA GLY A 324 -26.42 -0.41 8.80
C GLY A 324 -24.99 0.16 8.87
N THR A 325 -24.63 1.10 7.99
CA THR A 325 -23.28 1.72 7.91
C THR A 325 -22.84 2.52 9.13
N ILE A 326 -23.76 2.96 9.99
CA ILE A 326 -23.45 3.78 11.17
C ILE A 326 -22.67 2.99 12.25
N GLN A 327 -22.79 1.66 12.28
CA GLN A 327 -22.10 0.77 13.23
C GLN A 327 -20.92 0.00 12.62
N TRP A 328 -20.58 0.26 11.36
CA TRP A 328 -19.52 -0.48 10.66
C TRP A 328 -18.13 0.03 11.07
N THR A 329 -17.31 -0.86 11.64
CA THR A 329 -15.86 -0.70 11.86
C THR A 329 -15.04 -1.66 10.98
N GLY A 330 -13.99 -1.22 10.29
CA GLY A 330 -13.33 -1.92 9.16
C GLY A 330 -13.85 -1.43 7.80
N ASP A 331 -13.17 -1.72 6.68
CA ASP A 331 -13.56 -1.18 5.36
C ASP A 331 -13.52 -2.12 4.15
N CYS A 332 -13.22 -3.41 4.33
CA CYS A 332 -13.11 -4.37 3.22
C CYS A 332 -12.05 -3.97 2.18
N ILE A 333 -11.09 -3.11 2.55
CA ILE A 333 -10.05 -2.61 1.65
C ILE A 333 -8.68 -2.75 2.29
N HIS A 334 -8.52 -2.38 3.56
CA HIS A 334 -7.21 -2.40 4.20
C HIS A 334 -6.90 -3.77 4.80
N PRO A 335 -5.62 -4.14 4.92
CA PRO A 335 -5.23 -5.38 5.57
C PRO A 335 -5.65 -5.40 7.05
N ASN A 336 -6.12 -6.54 7.53
CA ASN A 336 -6.27 -6.81 8.96
C ASN A 336 -4.90 -7.19 9.59
N ASN A 337 -4.88 -7.62 10.85
CA ASN A 337 -3.65 -8.02 11.52
C ASN A 337 -2.89 -9.15 10.82
N ALA A 338 -3.58 -10.13 10.23
CA ALA A 338 -2.97 -11.21 9.46
C ALA A 338 -2.40 -10.70 8.14
N GLY A 339 -3.14 -9.88 7.39
CA GLY A 339 -2.66 -9.27 6.17
C GLY A 339 -1.45 -8.36 6.38
N ALA A 340 -1.48 -7.52 7.43
CA ALA A 340 -0.34 -6.70 7.82
C ALA A 340 0.91 -7.55 8.16
N GLN A 341 0.72 -8.72 8.76
CA GLN A 341 1.83 -9.65 8.98
C GLN A 341 2.42 -10.18 7.66
N GLN A 342 1.60 -10.46 6.65
CA GLN A 342 2.11 -10.93 5.36
C GLN A 342 2.90 -9.85 4.62
N TYR A 343 2.41 -8.60 4.64
CA TYR A 343 3.17 -7.44 4.18
C TYR A 343 4.54 -7.35 4.87
N ALA A 344 4.57 -7.51 6.20
CA ALA A 344 5.82 -7.49 6.96
C ALA A 344 6.76 -8.64 6.61
N ASN A 345 6.23 -9.85 6.40
CA ASN A 345 7.02 -11.02 6.00
C ASN A 345 7.69 -10.80 4.64
N ALA A 346 6.94 -10.31 3.65
CA ALA A 346 7.44 -10.04 2.31
C ALA A 346 8.50 -8.93 2.32
N ALA A 347 8.21 -7.80 2.99
CA ALA A 347 9.14 -6.69 3.12
C ALA A 347 10.42 -7.10 3.85
N THR A 348 10.31 -7.80 4.99
CA THR A 348 11.49 -8.26 5.76
C THR A 348 12.35 -9.20 4.94
N SER A 349 11.75 -10.15 4.23
CA SER A 349 12.47 -11.10 3.38
C SER A 349 13.26 -10.38 2.28
N ALA A 350 12.63 -9.39 1.62
CA ALA A 350 13.30 -8.57 0.62
C ALA A 350 14.43 -7.72 1.22
N ILE A 351 14.21 -7.10 2.38
CA ILE A 351 15.22 -6.29 3.08
C ILE A 351 16.44 -7.15 3.45
N VAL A 352 16.23 -8.29 4.09
CA VAL A 352 17.31 -9.20 4.51
C VAL A 352 18.10 -9.68 3.29
N GLN A 353 17.40 -10.06 2.22
CA GLN A 353 18.05 -10.45 0.97
C GLN A 353 18.93 -9.33 0.42
N MET A 354 18.44 -8.09 0.43
CA MET A 354 19.18 -6.93 -0.10
C MET A 354 20.37 -6.53 0.77
N LEU A 355 20.24 -6.61 2.10
CA LEU A 355 21.32 -6.25 3.04
C LEU A 355 22.41 -7.32 3.15
N SER A 356 22.13 -8.55 2.72
CA SER A 356 23.08 -9.68 2.76
C SER A 356 23.96 -9.82 1.50
N ARG A 357 23.71 -9.00 0.47
CA ARG A 357 24.50 -8.92 -0.76
C ARG A 357 25.65 -7.94 -0.57
#